data_AF-A0A932SD17-F1
#
_entry.id   AF-A0A932SD17-F1
#
_cell.length_a   1.000
_cell.length_b   1.000
_cell.length_c   1.000
_cell.angle_alpha   90.00
_cell.angle_beta   90.00
_cell.angle_gamma   90.00
#
_symmetry.space_group_name_H-M   'P 1'
#
loop_
_entity.id
_entity.type
_entity.pdbx_description
1 polymer ?
#
loop_
_entity_poly.entity_id
_entity_poly.type
_entity_poly.pdbx_seq_one_letter_code
_entity_poly.pdbx_strand_id
1 'polypeptide(L)' 'MRDIITLACTDCKNRNYATTKNKKTTPDRLELKKYCRHCRKHTVHKETK' A
#
# COMPACT_ATOMS: atom_id res chain seq x y z
N MET A 1 -16.76 4.23 8.54
CA MET A 1 -15.59 3.80 9.33
C MET A 1 -14.42 3.72 8.36
N ARG A 2 -13.34 4.44 8.65
CA ARG A 2 -12.11 4.38 7.84
C ARG A 2 -11.11 3.57 8.63
N ASP A 3 -10.59 2.51 8.03
CA ASP A 3 -9.57 1.67 8.63
C ASP A 3 -8.20 2.09 8.10
N ILE A 4 -7.19 2.03 8.96
CA ILE A 4 -5.80 2.20 8.54
C ILE A 4 -5.36 0.88 7.91
N ILE A 5 -4.92 0.96 6.66
CA ILE A 5 -4.35 -0.14 5.90
C ILE A 5 -2.86 0.12 5.66
N THR A 6 -2.07 -0.94 5.63
CA THR A 6 -0.65 -0.85 5.32
C THR A 6 -0.43 -1.23 3.85
N LEU A 7 0.46 -0.54 3.18
CA LEU A 7 0.87 -0.82 1.80
C LEU A 7 2.28 -1.40 1.82
N ALA A 8 2.45 -2.54 1.16
CA ALA A 8 3.73 -3.23 1.04
C ALA A 8 4.26 -3.14 -0.38
N CYS A 9 5.56 -2.85 -0.52
CA CYS A 9 6.24 -2.87 -1.81
C CYS A 9 6.27 -4.29 -2.39
N THR A 10 6.02 -4.43 -3.70
CA THR A 10 6.06 -5.72 -4.39
C THR A 10 7.48 -6.29 -4.54
N ASP A 11 8.47 -5.44 -4.80
CA ASP A 11 9.87 -5.86 -4.98
C ASP A 11 10.54 -6.29 -3.65
N CYS A 12 10.53 -5.41 -2.65
CA CYS A 12 11.29 -5.62 -1.40
C CYS A 12 10.43 -6.10 -0.22
N LYS A 13 9.12 -6.27 -0.42
CA LYS A 13 8.14 -6.68 0.63
C LYS A 13 8.08 -5.76 1.85
N ASN A 14 8.74 -4.60 1.78
CA ASN A 14 8.83 -3.68 2.89
C ASN A 14 7.51 -2.93 3.07
N ARG A 15 7.06 -2.81 4.32
CA ARG A 15 5.82 -2.14 4.73
C ARG A 15 6.14 -0.73 5.16
N ASN A 16 6.10 0.18 4.21
CA ASN A 16 6.64 1.55 4.33
C ASN A 16 5.59 2.64 4.20
N TYR A 17 4.32 2.28 3.95
CA TYR A 17 3.23 3.24 3.80
C TYR A 17 1.99 2.75 4.56
N ALA A 18 1.31 3.69 5.22
CA ALA A 18 0.00 3.48 5.82
C ALA A 18 -0.97 4.50 5.22
N THR A 19 -2.16 4.05 4.82
CA THR A 19 -3.22 4.89 4.27
C THR A 19 -4.54 4.53 4.91
N THR A 20 -5.49 5.46 4.94
CA THR A 20 -6.85 5.16 5.40
C THR A 20 -7.72 4.73 4.22
N LYS A 21 -8.46 3.64 4.39
CA LYS A 21 -9.39 3.12 3.38
C LYS A 21 -10.76 2.94 4.00
N ASN A 22 -11.81 3.24 3.23
CA ASN A 22 -13.16 2.91 3.62
C ASN A 22 -13.55 1.55 3.00
N LYS A 23 -13.50 0.49 3.80
CA LYS A 23 -13.83 -0.87 3.34
C LYS A 23 -15.25 -1.00 2.77
N LYS A 24 -16.17 -0.11 3.14
CA LYS A 24 -17.56 -0.14 2.64
C LYS A 24 -17.70 0.39 1.21
N THR A 25 -16.89 1.37 0.82
CA THR A 25 -17.02 2.06 -0.48
C THR A 25 -16.04 1.53 -1.51
N THR A 26 -14.88 1.05 -1.05
CA THR A 26 -13.83 0.46 -1.91
C THR A 26 -13.51 -0.92 -1.38
N PRO A 27 -14.11 -2.00 -1.90
CA PRO A 27 -13.80 -3.36 -1.48
C PRO A 27 -12.46 -3.87 -2.08
N ASP A 28 -12.10 -3.40 -3.28
CA ASP A 28 -10.92 -3.86 -4.02
C ASP A 28 -9.59 -3.53 -3.33
N ARG A 29 -8.61 -4.42 -3.49
CA ARG A 29 -7.25 -4.21 -2.96
C ARG A 29 -6.62 -2.97 -3.59
N LEU A 30 -6.13 -2.05 -2.76
CA LEU A 30 -5.44 -0.88 -3.28
C LEU A 30 -4.05 -1.25 -3.81
N GLU A 31 -3.78 -0.81 -5.03
CA GLU A 31 -2.46 -0.86 -5.66
C GLU A 31 -2.05 0.56 -6.04
N LEU A 32 -0.98 1.07 -5.43
CA LEU A 32 -0.50 2.43 -5.64
C LEU A 32 0.97 2.41 -6.03
N LYS A 33 1.33 3.14 -7.09
CA LYS A 33 2.75 3.38 -7.42
C LYS A 33 3.32 4.41 -6.44
N LYS A 34 4.23 3.96 -5.57
CA LYS A 34 4.92 4.80 -4.58
C LYS A 34 6.42 4.60 -4.69
N TYR A 35 7.18 5.59 -4.22
CA TYR A 35 8.63 5.49 -4.19
C TYR A 35 9.06 4.52 -3.08
N CYS A 36 9.86 3.51 -3.41
CA CYS A 36 10.46 2.66 -2.40
C CYS A 36 11.88 3.14 -2.08
N ARG A 37 12.15 3.58 -0.85
CA ARG A 37 13.50 4.00 -0.41
C ARG A 37 14.54 2.88 -0.52
N HIS A 38 14.12 1.62 -0.35
CA HIS A 38 15.02 0.48 -0.39
C HIS A 38 15.41 0.12 -1.84
N CYS A 39 14.43 0.10 -2.75
CA CYS A 39 14.68 -0.17 -4.17
C CYS A 39 15.12 1.08 -4.96
N ARG A 40 15.07 2.27 -4.35
CA ARG A 40 15.36 3.58 -4.95
C ARG A 40 14.62 3.85 -6.27
N LYS A 41 13.43 3.26 -6.44
CA LYS A 41 12.60 3.37 -7.63
C LYS A 41 11.12 3.41 -7.26
N HIS A 42 10.28 3.90 -8.16
CA HIS A 42 8.83 3.84 -7.99
C HIS A 42 8.34 2.42 -8.31
N THR A 43 7.73 1.79 -7.32
CA THR A 43 7.23 0.42 -7.40
C THR A 43 5.76 0.37 -7.03
N VAL A 44 5.08 -0.68 -7.49
CA VAL A 44 3.69 -0.92 -7.09
C VAL A 44 3.69 -1.40 -5.65
N HIS A 45 2.97 -0.68 -4.79
CA HIS A 45 2.72 -1.06 -3.41
C HIS A 45 1.29 -1.58 -3.32
N LYS A 46 1.13 -2.77 -2.74
CA LYS A 46 -0.16 -3.45 -2.60
C LYS A 46 -0.62 -3.41 -1.15
N GLU A 47 -1.93 -3.30 -0.97
CA GLU A 47 -2.57 -3.40 0.34
C GLU A 47 -2.19 -4.74 1.02
N THR A 48 -1.63 -4.63 2.22
CA THR A 48 -1.34 -5.73 3.13
C THR A 48 -2.24 -5.58 4.35
N LYS A 49 -2.81 -6.70 4.77
CA LYS A 49 -3.75 -6.79 5.89
C LYS A 49 -3.09 -6.43 7.22
#